data_AF-A0A537AKV3-F1
#
_entry.id   AF-A0A537AKV3-F1
#
_cell.length_a   1.000
_cell.length_b   1.000
_cell.length_c   1.000
_cell.angle_alpha   90.00
_cell.angle_beta   90.00
_cell.angle_gamma   90.00
#
_symmetry.space_group_name_H-M   'P 1'
#
loop_
_entity.id
_entity.type
_entity.pdbx_description
1 polymer ?
#
loop_
_entity_poly.entity_id
_entity_poly.type
_entity_poly.pdbx_seq_one_letter_code
_entity_poly.pdbx_strand_id
1 'polypeptide(L)'
;MRVRRLHKRPAALEVTAFINLIVVLVPFLLSTAVFSRLAVLDLTLPAQSSGVEKLKGDDLKLEVVIRPDGLNVGDRIGGQIMWIANTTSGYDYHTLSQLMLELKARFPDKTEASVLAEPGTPYDVLVGVMDAVREGHLAQG
;
A
#
# COMPACT_ATOMS: atom_id res chain seq x y z
N MET A 1 73.95 44.57 -39.07
CA MET A 1 73.51 43.59 -38.06
C MET A 1 72.16 43.01 -38.46
N ARG A 2 72.06 41.70 -38.73
CA ARG A 2 70.77 41.04 -39.01
C ARG A 2 70.10 40.68 -37.68
N VAL A 3 68.96 41.32 -37.39
CA VAL A 3 68.14 41.00 -36.22
C VAL A 3 67.33 39.74 -36.51
N ARG A 4 67.62 38.66 -35.80
CA ARG A 4 66.89 37.39 -35.91
C ARG A 4 65.63 37.49 -35.05
N ARG A 5 64.45 37.61 -35.68
CA ARG A 5 63.16 37.58 -34.96
C ARG A 5 62.89 36.15 -34.46
N LEU A 6 62.72 35.98 -33.15
CA LEU A 6 62.22 34.74 -32.57
C LEU A 6 60.76 34.53 -32.99
N HIS A 7 60.49 33.39 -33.63
CA HIS A 7 59.12 32.94 -33.87
C HIS A 7 58.49 32.53 -32.53
N LYS A 8 57.58 33.35 -31.99
CA LYS A 8 56.67 32.92 -30.93
C LYS A 8 55.71 31.89 -31.53
N ARG A 9 55.76 30.65 -31.04
CA ARG A 9 54.75 29.63 -31.36
C ARG A 9 53.41 30.09 -30.79
N PRO A 10 52.30 30.00 -31.54
CA PRO A 10 50.99 30.30 -30.99
C PRO A 10 50.71 29.31 -29.83
N ALA A 11 50.13 29.81 -28.75
CA ALA A 11 49.64 28.94 -27.68
C ALA A 11 48.60 28.02 -28.30
N ALA A 12 48.95 26.74 -28.48
CA ALA A 12 47.99 25.74 -28.91
C ALA A 12 46.95 25.65 -27.78
N LEU A 13 45.68 25.92 -28.09
CA LEU A 13 44.62 25.62 -27.14
C LEU A 13 44.74 24.12 -26.84
N GLU A 14 44.79 23.76 -25.57
CA GLU A 14 44.81 22.37 -25.09
C GLU A 14 43.41 21.75 -25.27
N VAL A 15 42.96 21.63 -26.52
CA VAL A 15 41.63 21.11 -26.88
C VAL A 15 41.48 19.68 -26.37
N THR A 16 42.55 18.88 -26.39
CA THR A 16 42.57 17.53 -25.82
C THR A 16 42.28 17.54 -24.32
N ALA A 17 42.84 18.49 -23.57
CA ALA A 17 42.55 18.61 -22.13
C ALA A 17 41.09 18.98 -21.87
N PHE A 18 40.52 19.84 -22.72
CA PHE A 18 39.11 20.23 -22.63
C PHE A 18 38.16 19.08 -23.00
N ILE A 19 38.50 18.31 -24.04
CA ILE A 19 37.77 17.11 -24.44
C ILE A 19 37.79 16.08 -23.30
N ASN A 20 38.94 15.85 -22.68
CA ASN A 20 39.06 14.93 -21.54
C ASN A 20 38.14 15.34 -20.37
N LEU A 21 37.99 16.64 -20.12
CA LEU A 21 37.09 17.15 -19.08
C LEU A 21 35.61 16.89 -19.43
N ILE A 22 35.19 17.15 -20.67
CA ILE A 22 33.81 16.87 -21.11
C ILE A 22 33.50 15.36 -21.06
N VAL A 23 34.44 14.52 -21.50
CA VAL A 23 34.29 13.06 -21.50
C VAL A 23 34.09 12.48 -20.10
N VAL A 24 34.66 13.10 -19.05
CA VAL A 24 34.44 12.69 -17.65
C VAL A 24 33.12 13.22 -17.10
N LEU A 25 32.71 14.43 -17.50
CA LEU A 25 31.48 15.06 -17.01
C LEU A 25 30.20 14.36 -17.49
N VAL A 26 30.16 13.90 -18.74
CA VAL A 26 28.98 13.22 -19.31
C VAL A 26 28.56 11.97 -18.51
N PRO A 27 29.41 10.96 -18.28
CA PRO A 27 29.03 9.78 -17.50
C PRO A 27 28.77 10.12 -16.02
N PHE A 28 29.45 11.12 -15.47
CA PHE A 28 29.21 11.58 -14.11
C PHE A 28 27.80 12.18 -13.94
N LEU A 29 27.40 13.09 -14.84
CA LEU A 29 26.07 13.70 -14.83
C LEU A 29 24.96 12.69 -15.15
N LEU A 30 25.21 11.73 -16.05
CA LEU A 30 24.27 10.66 -16.30
C LEU A 30 24.09 9.77 -15.06
N SER A 31 25.17 9.37 -14.38
CA SER A 31 25.11 8.57 -13.16
C SER A 31 24.28 9.24 -12.06
N THR A 32 24.50 10.53 -11.79
CA THR A 32 23.73 11.27 -10.77
C THR A 32 22.24 11.37 -11.10
N ALA A 33 21.89 11.53 -12.39
CA ALA A 33 20.50 11.56 -12.83
C ALA A 33 19.79 10.20 -12.65
N VAL A 34 20.47 9.07 -12.89
CA VAL A 34 19.86 7.74 -12.73
C VAL A 34 19.64 7.37 -11.26
N PHE A 35 20.50 7.86 -10.35
CA PHE A 35 20.37 7.63 -8.91
C PHE A 35 19.27 8.47 -8.24
N SER A 36 18.79 9.55 -8.85
CA SER A 36 17.72 10.38 -8.29
C SER A 36 16.30 9.83 -8.57
N ARG A 37 16.14 8.51 -8.51
CA ARG A 37 14.81 7.90 -8.38
C ARG A 37 14.51 7.81 -6.89
N LEU A 38 14.07 8.93 -6.32
CA LEU A 38 13.36 8.90 -5.03
C LEU A 38 12.15 7.98 -5.22
N ALA A 39 12.19 6.79 -4.62
CA ALA A 39 10.99 6.00 -4.42
C ALA A 39 10.14 6.76 -3.40
N VAL A 40 9.28 7.65 -3.88
CA VAL A 40 8.21 8.21 -3.06
C VAL A 40 7.28 7.04 -2.79
N LEU A 41 7.43 6.45 -1.60
CA LEU A 41 6.49 5.47 -1.11
C LEU A 41 5.25 6.26 -0.68
N ASP A 42 4.29 6.41 -1.60
CA ASP A 42 2.98 6.98 -1.30
C ASP A 42 2.24 6.04 -0.34
N LEU A 43 2.53 6.18 0.95
CA LEU A 43 1.74 5.59 2.02
C LEU A 43 0.46 6.41 2.14
N THR A 44 -0.56 6.02 1.39
CA THR A 44 -1.93 6.48 1.65
C THR A 44 -2.39 5.85 2.96
N LEU A 45 -2.05 6.50 4.07
CA LEU A 45 -2.64 6.17 5.37
C LEU A 45 -4.14 6.45 5.25
N PRO A 46 -5.02 5.43 5.40
CA PRO A 46 -6.45 5.66 5.32
C PRO A 46 -6.81 6.65 6.41
N ALA A 47 -7.35 7.80 6.00
CA ALA A 47 -7.78 8.83 6.94
C ALA A 47 -8.78 8.21 7.91
N GLN A 48 -8.56 8.45 9.20
CA GLN A 48 -9.42 8.11 10.33
C GLN A 48 -10.84 8.63 10.08
N SER A 49 -11.64 7.84 9.37
CA SER A 49 -13.06 8.04 9.21
C SER A 49 -13.70 6.67 9.29
N SER A 50 -14.10 6.34 10.52
CA SER A 50 -15.19 5.41 10.80
C SER A 50 -16.34 5.65 9.83
N GLY A 51 -16.61 4.68 8.96
CA GLY A 51 -17.74 4.75 8.05
C GLY A 51 -17.53 3.92 6.80
N VAL A 52 -18.52 3.09 6.51
CA VAL A 52 -18.71 2.26 5.31
C VAL A 52 -18.84 3.11 4.02
N GLU A 53 -18.48 4.40 4.05
CA GLU A 53 -18.75 5.41 3.02
C GLU A 53 -17.58 5.62 2.03
N LYS A 54 -16.43 4.98 2.27
CA LYS A 54 -15.25 5.04 1.38
C LYS A 54 -15.11 3.85 0.44
N LEU A 55 -16.11 2.99 0.33
CA LEU A 55 -16.13 1.92 -0.68
C LEU A 55 -16.41 2.53 -2.06
N LYS A 56 -15.40 3.20 -2.64
CA LYS A 56 -15.40 3.63 -4.04
C LYS A 56 -14.90 2.49 -4.91
N GLY A 57 -15.82 1.65 -5.34
CA GLY A 57 -15.54 0.61 -6.31
C GLY A 57 -16.61 -0.47 -6.24
N ASP A 58 -17.02 -0.93 -7.40
CA ASP A 58 -17.90 -2.09 -7.60
C ASP A 58 -17.21 -3.42 -7.18
N ASP A 59 -16.06 -3.34 -6.49
CA ASP A 59 -15.19 -4.44 -6.15
C ASP A 59 -14.81 -4.45 -4.65
N LEU A 60 -15.82 -4.56 -3.79
CA LEU A 60 -15.63 -4.89 -2.39
C LEU A 60 -14.97 -6.27 -2.25
N LYS A 61 -13.79 -6.32 -1.63
CA LYS A 61 -13.09 -7.55 -1.24
C LYS A 61 -13.06 -7.63 0.27
N LEU A 62 -14.15 -8.17 0.82
CA LEU A 62 -14.35 -8.27 2.26
C LEU A 62 -13.22 -9.09 2.91
N GLU A 63 -12.63 -8.52 3.95
CA GLU A 63 -11.59 -9.14 4.75
C GLU A 63 -11.94 -8.99 6.24
N VAL A 64 -11.87 -10.09 6.98
CA VAL A 64 -12.06 -10.14 8.43
C VAL A 64 -10.79 -10.65 9.07
N VAL A 65 -10.16 -9.83 9.91
CA VAL A 65 -8.93 -10.18 10.63
C VAL A 65 -9.23 -10.39 12.10
N ILE A 66 -8.93 -11.58 12.60
CA ILE A 66 -9.08 -11.97 14.00
C ILE A 66 -7.81 -11.58 14.74
N ARG A 67 -7.96 -10.69 15.73
CA ARG A 67 -6.88 -10.24 16.62
C ARG A 67 -7.23 -10.55 18.08
N PRO A 68 -6.24 -10.71 18.98
CA PRO A 68 -6.50 -11.00 20.39
C PRO A 68 -7.43 -10.00 21.10
N ASP A 69 -7.45 -8.75 20.66
CA ASP A 69 -8.22 -7.64 21.22
C ASP A 69 -9.57 -7.39 20.52
N GLY A 70 -9.82 -8.00 19.36
CA GLY A 70 -11.05 -7.77 18.60
C GLY A 70 -11.04 -8.31 17.17
N LEU A 71 -12.11 -8.00 16.44
CA LEU A 71 -12.27 -8.31 15.03
C LEU A 71 -12.12 -7.03 14.21
N ASN A 72 -11.24 -7.07 13.20
CA ASN A 72 -11.13 -6.01 12.21
C ASN A 72 -11.91 -6.42 10.96
N VAL A 73 -12.87 -5.61 10.54
CA VAL A 73 -13.59 -5.81 9.28
C VAL A 73 -13.17 -4.72 8.32
N GLY A 74 -12.72 -5.12 7.13
CA GLY A 74 -12.14 -4.23 6.14
C GLY A 74 -12.42 -4.66 4.71
N ASP A 75 -12.04 -3.79 3.80
CA ASP A 75 -11.86 -4.12 2.40
C ASP A 75 -10.36 -4.20 2.11
N ARG A 76 -9.94 -5.24 1.37
CA ARG A 76 -8.52 -5.47 1.02
C ARG A 76 -7.87 -4.25 0.36
N ILE A 77 -8.66 -3.44 -0.35
CA ILE A 77 -8.20 -2.25 -1.08
C ILE A 77 -8.68 -0.97 -0.37
N GLY A 78 -9.95 -0.93 0.05
CA GLY A 78 -10.59 0.25 0.66
C GLY A 78 -10.19 0.55 2.11
N GLY A 79 -9.47 -0.35 2.79
CA GLY A 79 -9.04 -0.18 4.17
C GLY A 79 -10.09 -0.61 5.19
N GLN A 80 -9.84 -0.29 6.45
CA GLN A 80 -10.68 -0.72 7.57
C GLN A 80 -12.08 -0.09 7.51
N ILE A 81 -13.11 -0.92 7.58
CA ILE A 81 -14.53 -0.53 7.61
C ILE A 81 -14.96 -0.31 9.05
N MET A 82 -14.68 -1.29 9.93
CA MET A 82 -15.09 -1.26 11.33
C MET A 82 -14.14 -2.07 12.22
N TRP A 83 -13.93 -1.58 13.43
CA TRP A 83 -13.31 -2.35 14.52
C TRP A 83 -14.40 -2.83 15.47
N ILE A 84 -14.39 -4.12 15.80
CA ILE A 84 -15.30 -4.74 16.76
C ILE A 84 -14.45 -5.18 17.95
N ALA A 85 -14.57 -4.46 19.07
CA ALA A 85 -13.87 -4.82 20.30
C ALA A 85 -14.48 -6.10 20.90
N ASN A 86 -13.66 -6.85 21.65
CA ASN A 86 -14.15 -8.00 22.39
C ASN A 86 -15.14 -7.60 23.49
N THR A 87 -16.11 -8.48 23.71
CA THR A 87 -17.05 -8.44 24.84
C THR A 87 -16.45 -9.12 26.07
N THR A 88 -17.13 -9.01 27.22
CA THR A 88 -16.78 -9.71 28.46
C THR A 88 -16.76 -11.23 28.32
N SER A 89 -17.44 -11.79 27.32
CA SER A 89 -17.50 -13.22 27.01
C SER A 89 -16.58 -13.66 25.85
N GLY A 90 -15.80 -12.76 25.27
CA GLY A 90 -14.92 -13.03 24.12
C GLY A 90 -15.32 -12.24 22.87
N TYR A 91 -15.06 -12.79 21.69
CA TYR A 91 -15.35 -12.14 20.42
C TYR A 91 -16.84 -11.85 20.23
N ASP A 92 -17.17 -10.65 19.72
CA ASP A 92 -18.55 -10.24 19.47
C ASP A 92 -19.04 -10.66 18.08
N TYR A 93 -19.50 -11.89 17.99
CA TYR A 93 -20.08 -12.43 16.75
C TYR A 93 -21.39 -11.76 16.37
N HIS A 94 -22.17 -11.27 17.33
CA HIS A 94 -23.46 -10.64 17.06
C HIS A 94 -23.27 -9.33 16.28
N THR A 95 -22.36 -8.47 16.75
CA THR A 95 -22.02 -7.22 16.06
C THR A 95 -21.40 -7.50 14.68
N LEU A 96 -20.61 -8.58 14.55
CA LEU A 96 -20.08 -9.01 13.25
C LEU A 96 -21.22 -9.39 12.29
N SER A 97 -22.14 -10.26 12.69
CA SER A 97 -23.26 -10.70 11.84
C SER A 97 -24.16 -9.52 11.41
N GLN A 98 -24.43 -8.57 12.30
CA GLN A 98 -25.18 -7.36 11.95
C GLN A 98 -24.47 -6.53 10.88
N LEU A 99 -23.16 -6.33 11.02
CA LEU A 99 -22.37 -5.63 10.02
C LEU A 99 -22.37 -6.38 8.67
N MET A 100 -22.32 -7.71 8.68
CA MET A 100 -22.37 -8.52 7.46
C MET A 100 -23.70 -8.35 6.71
N LEU A 101 -24.82 -8.27 7.44
CA LEU A 101 -26.14 -8.00 6.84
C LEU A 101 -26.19 -6.62 6.18
N GLU A 102 -25.65 -5.59 6.84
CA GLU A 102 -25.59 -4.23 6.28
C GLU A 102 -24.72 -4.18 5.01
N LEU A 103 -23.56 -4.84 5.01
CA LEU A 103 -22.72 -4.93 3.83
C LEU A 103 -23.39 -5.72 2.71
N LYS A 104 -24.09 -6.82 3.02
CA LYS A 104 -24.79 -7.62 2.00
C LYS A 104 -25.94 -6.85 1.34
N ALA A 105 -26.67 -6.04 2.11
CA ALA A 105 -27.71 -5.16 1.57
C ALA A 105 -27.15 -4.11 0.59
N ARG A 106 -25.91 -3.67 0.81
CA ARG A 106 -25.22 -2.68 -0.05
C ARG A 106 -24.50 -3.30 -1.25
N PHE A 107 -23.99 -4.52 -1.11
CA PHE A 107 -23.22 -5.25 -2.12
C PHE A 107 -23.83 -6.65 -2.34
N PRO A 108 -25.04 -6.73 -2.92
CA PRO A 108 -25.79 -8.00 -3.04
C PRO A 108 -25.05 -9.04 -3.91
N ASP A 109 -24.28 -8.60 -4.89
CA ASP A 109 -23.58 -9.49 -5.82
C ASP A 109 -22.27 -10.07 -5.25
N LYS A 110 -21.78 -9.54 -4.13
CA LYS A 110 -20.53 -10.01 -3.51
C LYS A 110 -20.83 -11.14 -2.52
N THR A 111 -20.17 -12.26 -2.71
CA THR A 111 -20.32 -13.49 -1.90
C THR A 111 -19.00 -14.00 -1.32
N GLU A 112 -17.88 -13.40 -1.73
CA GLU A 112 -16.55 -13.81 -1.30
C GLU A 112 -16.11 -12.98 -0.07
N ALA A 113 -15.49 -13.65 0.88
CA ALA A 113 -14.89 -13.03 2.06
C ALA A 113 -13.62 -13.79 2.45
N SER A 114 -12.59 -13.07 2.87
CA SER A 114 -11.35 -13.64 3.40
C SER A 114 -11.34 -13.53 4.92
N VAL A 115 -11.04 -14.62 5.63
CA VAL A 115 -10.88 -14.63 7.09
C VAL A 115 -9.41 -14.90 7.41
N LEU A 116 -8.76 -13.96 8.07
CA LEU A 116 -7.36 -14.08 8.50
C LEU A 116 -7.33 -14.21 10.01
N ALA A 117 -6.59 -15.20 10.50
CA ALA A 117 -6.39 -15.40 11.92
C ALA A 117 -4.92 -15.19 12.29
N GLU A 118 -4.67 -14.49 13.39
CA GLU A 118 -3.33 -14.39 13.95
C GLU A 118 -2.85 -15.75 14.50
N PRO A 119 -1.53 -16.06 14.46
CA PRO A 119 -1.01 -17.30 15.05
C PRO A 119 -1.43 -17.46 16.53
N GLY A 120 -1.94 -18.64 16.87
CA GLY A 120 -2.44 -18.94 18.22
C GLY A 120 -3.94 -18.70 18.42
N THR A 121 -4.66 -18.25 17.39
CA THR A 121 -6.13 -18.18 17.42
C THR A 121 -6.72 -19.58 17.59
N PRO A 122 -7.57 -19.83 18.62
CA PRO A 122 -8.23 -21.12 18.79
C PRO A 122 -9.11 -21.47 17.59
N TYR A 123 -9.18 -22.77 17.27
CA TYR A 123 -9.98 -23.25 16.14
C TYR A 123 -11.47 -22.86 16.26
N ASP A 124 -12.04 -22.96 17.47
CA ASP A 124 -13.43 -22.61 17.72
C ASP A 124 -13.75 -21.14 17.42
N VAL A 125 -12.77 -20.25 17.61
CA VAL A 125 -12.91 -18.82 17.26
C VAL A 125 -12.96 -18.64 15.75
N LEU A 126 -12.09 -19.36 15.01
CA LEU A 126 -12.10 -19.32 13.55
C LEU A 126 -13.45 -19.77 13.01
N VAL A 127 -13.99 -20.88 13.52
CA VAL A 127 -15.30 -21.40 13.11
C VAL A 127 -16.41 -20.41 13.47
N GLY A 128 -16.40 -19.85 14.68
CA GLY A 128 -17.41 -18.86 15.09
C GLY A 128 -17.41 -17.61 14.20
N VAL A 129 -16.24 -17.12 13.80
CA VAL A 129 -16.13 -16.02 12.81
C VAL A 129 -16.66 -16.45 11.45
N MET A 130 -16.31 -17.65 10.98
CA MET A 130 -16.81 -18.17 9.70
C MET A 130 -18.34 -18.30 9.68
N ASP A 131 -18.94 -18.73 10.79
CA ASP A 131 -20.39 -18.83 10.93
C ASP A 131 -21.05 -17.45 10.95
N ALA A 132 -20.49 -16.48 11.67
CA ALA A 132 -21.00 -15.10 11.70
C ALA A 132 -20.92 -14.42 10.32
N VAL A 133 -19.85 -14.65 9.56
CA VAL A 133 -19.71 -14.18 8.17
C VAL A 133 -20.73 -14.87 7.25
N ARG A 134 -21.01 -16.16 7.49
CA ARG A 134 -21.96 -16.95 6.71
C ARG A 134 -23.42 -16.63 7.03
N GLU A 135 -23.78 -16.33 8.27
CA GLU A 135 -25.17 -16.05 8.66
C GLU A 135 -25.75 -14.81 7.94
N GLY A 136 -24.90 -13.83 7.61
CA GLY A 136 -25.28 -12.72 6.73
C GLY A 136 -25.77 -13.16 5.34
N HIS A 137 -25.39 -14.36 4.89
CA HIS A 137 -25.86 -14.96 3.64
C HIS A 137 -27.21 -15.70 3.78
N LEU A 138 -27.51 -16.28 4.96
CA LEU A 138 -28.68 -17.14 5.17
C LEU A 138 -29.96 -16.39 5.56
N ALA A 139 -29.87 -15.17 6.09
CA ALA A 139 -31.04 -14.41 6.56
C ALA A 139 -32.00 -13.93 5.44
N GLN A 140 -31.67 -14.15 4.16
CA GLN A 140 -32.53 -13.82 3.01
C GLN A 140 -32.64 -14.99 2.00
N GLY A 141 -32.58 -16.23 2.51
CA GLY A 141 -32.99 -17.43 1.77
C GLY A 141 -34.45 -17.78 2.02
#